data_AF-A0A9W9BH40-F1
#
_entry.id   AF-A0A9W9BH40-F1
#
_cell.length_a   1.000
_cell.length_b   1.000
_cell.length_c   1.000
_cell.angle_alpha   90.00
_cell.angle_beta   90.00
_cell.angle_gamma   90.00
#
_symmetry.space_group_name_H-M   'P 1'
#
loop_
_entity.id
_entity.type
_entity.pdbx_description
1 polymer ?
#
loop_
_entity_poly.entity_id
_entity_poly.type
_entity_poly.pdbx_seq_one_letter_code
_entity_poly.pdbx_strand_id
1 'polypeptide(L)'
;MKNKSASDRQSRKRELDRKAQRSARERAKSRMAHLETLVAHFQETDSDVRFSSLTDRLSEAIDERDNLRSLLESVNFAIRSHLDKTPVNKGLSSSSTACRDSSGQSLQSGPGFISTDGSIVSQAVPPECECMLGTAENTAITLSIWRELNELFKSLPEADLAAEDQEGEHVIIRAVLEGWDKIGETGQLSTTCRKLRRLDELVWVHCNPADRLAILSLIHLMVVSQNSAGQTELPRWLQAR
;
A
#
# COMPACT_ATOMS: atom_id res chain seq x y z
N MET A 1 -66.36 54.05 27.83
CA MET A 1 -66.12 53.88 26.38
C MET A 1 -64.64 53.92 25.94
N LYS A 2 -63.67 54.35 26.79
CA LYS A 2 -62.25 54.51 26.38
C LYS A 2 -61.47 53.20 26.14
N ASN A 3 -61.84 52.09 26.79
CA ASN A 3 -61.06 50.84 26.77
C ASN A 3 -61.18 50.01 25.47
N LYS A 4 -62.26 50.21 24.69
CA LYS A 4 -62.52 49.46 23.46
C LYS A 4 -61.47 49.80 22.38
N SER A 5 -61.17 51.09 22.19
CA SER A 5 -60.21 51.56 21.17
C SER A 5 -58.76 51.13 21.43
N ALA A 6 -58.36 51.01 22.70
CA ALA A 6 -57.04 50.51 23.09
C ALA A 6 -56.91 48.99 22.84
N SER A 7 -57.96 48.22 23.15
CA SER A 7 -58.04 46.79 22.87
C SER A 7 -58.00 46.49 21.36
N ASP A 8 -58.70 47.29 20.54
CA ASP A 8 -58.69 47.14 19.08
C ASP A 8 -57.29 47.40 18.48
N ARG A 9 -56.58 48.42 18.97
CA ARG A 9 -55.18 48.68 18.56
C ARG A 9 -54.25 47.53 18.93
N GLN A 10 -54.39 46.99 20.14
CA GLN A 10 -53.59 45.87 20.60
C GLN A 10 -53.85 44.61 19.76
N SER A 11 -55.11 44.36 19.40
CA SER A 11 -55.51 43.24 18.53
C SER A 11 -54.90 43.36 17.13
N ARG A 12 -54.94 44.57 16.53
CA ARG A 12 -54.30 44.83 15.23
C ARG A 12 -52.78 44.66 15.28
N LYS A 13 -52.12 45.11 16.36
CA LYS A 13 -50.67 44.93 16.54
C LYS A 13 -50.29 43.45 16.59
N ARG A 14 -51.03 42.63 17.35
CA ARG A 14 -50.81 41.18 17.42
C ARG A 14 -50.96 40.51 16.06
N GLU A 15 -51.93 40.92 15.26
CA GLU A 15 -52.13 40.32 13.94
C GLU A 15 -51.03 40.73 12.95
N LEU A 16 -50.55 41.98 13.00
CA LEU A 16 -49.40 42.42 12.21
C LEU A 16 -48.12 41.69 12.62
N ASP A 17 -47.89 41.53 13.93
CA ASP A 17 -46.74 40.82 14.47
C ASP A 17 -46.74 39.35 14.04
N ARG A 18 -47.90 38.67 14.10
CA ARG A 18 -48.06 37.31 13.57
C ARG A 18 -47.73 37.21 12.09
N LYS A 19 -48.20 38.15 11.26
CA LYS A 19 -47.90 38.16 9.82
C LYS A 19 -46.41 38.41 9.54
N ALA A 20 -45.81 39.37 10.25
CA ALA A 20 -44.38 39.66 10.14
C ALA A 20 -43.56 38.44 10.53
N GLN A 21 -43.89 37.78 11.65
CA GLN A 21 -43.21 36.58 12.13
C GLN A 21 -43.36 35.41 11.15
N ARG A 22 -44.55 35.18 10.58
CA ARG A 22 -44.75 34.18 9.52
C ARG A 22 -43.86 34.49 8.31
N SER A 23 -43.87 35.73 7.81
CA SER A 23 -43.03 36.12 6.68
C SER A 23 -41.53 35.96 6.97
N ALA A 24 -41.09 36.20 8.19
CA ALA A 24 -39.69 36.01 8.59
C ALA A 24 -39.31 34.52 8.62
N ARG A 25 -40.20 33.67 9.14
CA ARG A 25 -40.03 32.21 9.12
C ARG A 25 -40.01 31.66 7.70
N GLU A 26 -40.90 32.15 6.82
CA GLU A 26 -40.90 31.74 5.41
C GLU A 26 -39.60 32.16 4.72
N ARG A 27 -39.11 33.39 4.92
CA ARG A 27 -37.79 33.80 4.38
C ARG A 27 -36.66 32.90 4.88
N ALA A 28 -36.66 32.56 6.17
CA ALA A 28 -35.66 31.65 6.73
C ALA A 28 -35.76 30.25 6.10
N LYS A 29 -36.98 29.71 5.93
CA LYS A 29 -37.23 28.42 5.31
C LYS A 29 -36.79 28.41 3.84
N SER A 30 -37.14 29.43 3.06
CA SER A 30 -36.68 29.58 1.67
C SER A 30 -35.16 29.69 1.59
N ARG A 31 -34.53 30.41 2.52
CA ARG A 31 -33.07 30.51 2.58
C ARG A 31 -32.42 29.17 2.92
N MET A 32 -32.95 28.43 3.89
CA MET A 32 -32.46 27.09 4.22
C MET A 32 -32.58 26.15 3.01
N ALA A 33 -33.74 26.11 2.36
CA ALA A 33 -33.94 25.30 1.16
C ALA A 33 -32.97 25.66 0.01
N HIS A 34 -32.70 26.96 -0.20
CA HIS A 34 -31.73 27.40 -1.19
C HIS A 34 -30.30 26.96 -0.84
N LEU A 35 -29.90 27.11 0.44
CA LEU A 35 -28.59 26.69 0.91
C LEU A 35 -28.43 25.16 0.81
N GLU A 36 -29.45 24.39 1.18
CA GLU A 36 -29.48 22.93 1.03
C GLU A 36 -29.31 22.52 -0.44
N THR A 37 -29.98 23.22 -1.37
CA THR A 37 -29.84 22.99 -2.82
C THR A 37 -28.43 23.28 -3.31
N LEU A 38 -27.83 24.40 -2.87
CA LEU A 38 -26.45 24.75 -3.23
C LEU A 38 -25.45 23.73 -2.69
N VAL A 39 -25.60 23.30 -1.44
CA VAL A 39 -24.75 22.28 -0.82
C VAL A 39 -24.85 20.97 -1.58
N ALA A 40 -26.07 20.53 -1.92
CA ALA A 40 -26.27 19.32 -2.71
C ALA A 40 -25.55 19.39 -4.06
N HIS A 41 -25.71 20.50 -4.80
CA HIS A 41 -25.03 20.71 -6.07
C HIS A 41 -23.50 20.71 -5.90
N PHE A 42 -22.96 21.46 -4.93
CA PHE A 42 -21.51 21.50 -4.71
C PHE A 42 -20.93 20.14 -4.33
N GLN A 43 -21.65 19.38 -3.48
CA GLN A 43 -21.22 18.04 -3.10
C GLN A 43 -21.21 17.09 -4.29
N GLU A 44 -22.29 17.05 -5.08
CA GLU A 44 -22.39 16.23 -6.29
C GLU A 44 -21.30 16.58 -7.31
N THR A 45 -21.10 17.89 -7.57
CA THR A 45 -20.09 18.33 -8.56
C THR A 45 -18.66 18.03 -8.10
N ASP A 46 -18.33 18.29 -6.83
CA ASP A 46 -16.98 18.06 -6.31
C ASP A 46 -16.68 16.56 -6.18
N SER A 47 -17.65 15.76 -5.72
CA SER A 47 -17.52 14.31 -5.66
C SER A 47 -17.33 13.71 -7.04
N ASP A 48 -18.13 14.11 -8.03
CA ASP A 48 -18.07 13.53 -9.37
C ASP A 48 -16.77 13.88 -10.08
N VAL A 49 -16.34 15.15 -10.06
CA VAL A 49 -15.11 15.57 -10.74
C VAL A 49 -13.88 14.91 -10.11
N ARG A 50 -13.79 14.88 -8.77
CA ARG A 50 -12.69 14.24 -8.06
C ARG A 50 -12.71 12.73 -8.26
N PHE A 51 -13.88 12.11 -8.23
CA PHE A 51 -14.06 10.68 -8.44
C PHE A 51 -13.68 10.26 -9.87
N SER A 52 -14.14 11.00 -10.90
CA SER A 52 -13.76 10.76 -12.29
C SER A 52 -12.25 10.88 -12.48
N SER A 53 -11.63 11.96 -11.98
CA SER A 53 -10.17 12.15 -12.09
C SER A 53 -9.37 11.03 -11.41
N LEU A 54 -9.81 10.55 -10.25
CA LEU A 54 -9.15 9.44 -9.57
C LEU A 54 -9.34 8.11 -10.31
N THR A 55 -10.52 7.91 -10.89
CA THR A 55 -10.84 6.72 -11.68
C THR A 55 -10.01 6.69 -12.96
N ASP A 56 -9.84 7.83 -13.64
CA ASP A 56 -8.99 7.97 -14.82
C ASP A 56 -7.53 7.63 -14.49
N ARG A 57 -6.99 8.16 -13.39
CA ARG A 57 -5.62 7.83 -12.94
C ARG A 57 -5.46 6.36 -12.57
N LEU A 58 -6.51 5.76 -12.01
CA LEU A 58 -6.51 4.33 -11.67
C LEU A 58 -6.56 3.46 -12.93
N SER A 59 -7.30 3.86 -13.97
CA SER A 59 -7.29 3.16 -15.26
C SER A 59 -5.93 3.28 -15.95
N GLU A 60 -5.34 4.47 -15.97
CA GLU A 60 -3.99 4.70 -16.52
C GLU A 60 -2.95 3.82 -15.84
N ALA A 61 -2.97 3.74 -14.50
CA ALA A 61 -2.07 2.86 -13.75
C ALA A 61 -2.28 1.36 -14.04
N ILE A 62 -3.53 0.96 -14.29
CA ILE A 62 -3.86 -0.42 -14.70
C ILE A 62 -3.32 -0.70 -16.11
N ASP A 63 -3.49 0.23 -17.04
CA ASP A 63 -3.01 0.08 -18.42
C ASP A 63 -1.48 0.02 -18.49
N GLU A 64 -0.79 0.86 -17.70
CA GLU A 64 0.67 0.81 -17.56
C GLU A 64 1.13 -0.54 -17.02
N ARG A 65 0.48 -1.05 -15.97
CA ARG A 65 0.79 -2.36 -15.40
C ARG A 65 0.60 -3.46 -16.44
N ASP A 66 -0.50 -3.45 -17.19
CA ASP A 66 -0.81 -4.48 -18.17
C ASP A 66 0.13 -4.42 -19.38
N ASN A 67 0.55 -3.22 -19.78
CA ASN A 67 1.60 -3.02 -20.78
C ASN A 67 2.95 -3.60 -20.32
N LEU A 68 3.40 -3.25 -19.10
CA LEU A 68 4.64 -3.80 -18.53
C LEU A 68 4.58 -5.32 -18.41
N ARG A 69 3.42 -5.87 -18.02
CA ARG A 69 3.19 -7.31 -17.97
C ARG A 69 3.32 -7.94 -19.36
N SER A 70 2.73 -7.33 -20.39
CA SER A 70 2.84 -7.79 -21.78
C SER A 70 4.30 -7.78 -22.27
N LEU A 71 5.05 -6.72 -21.96
CA LEU A 71 6.48 -6.63 -22.27
C LEU A 71 7.26 -7.75 -21.58
N LEU A 72 7.00 -8.02 -20.30
CA LEU A 72 7.65 -9.10 -19.57
C LEU A 72 7.31 -10.48 -20.17
N GLU A 73 6.05 -10.69 -20.56
CA GLU A 73 5.60 -11.91 -21.24
C GLU A 73 6.34 -12.10 -22.57
N SER A 74 6.55 -11.02 -23.33
CA SER A 74 7.30 -11.04 -24.60
C SER A 74 8.77 -11.42 -24.40
N VAL A 75 9.41 -10.87 -23.36
CA VAL A 75 10.80 -11.20 -23.00
C VAL A 75 10.91 -12.65 -22.57
N ASN A 76 9.98 -13.12 -21.72
CA ASN A 76 9.91 -14.51 -21.29
C ASN A 76 9.73 -15.46 -22.49
N PHE A 77 8.87 -15.10 -23.44
CA PHE A 77 8.69 -15.85 -24.68
C PHE A 77 9.98 -15.90 -25.52
N ALA A 78 10.66 -14.76 -25.69
CA ALA A 78 11.92 -14.70 -26.43
C ALA A 78 12.99 -15.62 -25.80
N ILE A 79 13.13 -15.59 -24.47
CA ILE A 79 14.06 -16.44 -23.72
C ILE A 79 13.72 -17.92 -23.93
N ARG A 80 12.46 -18.33 -23.71
CA ARG A 80 12.02 -19.72 -23.90
C ARG A 80 12.25 -20.20 -25.34
N SER A 81 11.93 -19.37 -26.32
CA SER A 81 12.13 -19.70 -27.73
C SER A 81 13.60 -19.90 -28.11
N HIS A 82 14.53 -19.22 -27.42
CA HIS A 82 15.97 -19.38 -27.64
C HIS A 82 16.50 -20.64 -26.94
N LEU A 83 15.95 -20.99 -25.77
CA LEU A 83 16.27 -22.22 -25.06
C LEU A 83 15.77 -23.48 -25.80
N ASP A 84 14.61 -23.41 -26.45
CA ASP A 84 14.09 -24.52 -27.28
C ASP A 84 14.83 -24.65 -28.63
N LYS A 85 15.54 -23.62 -29.07
CA LYS A 85 16.34 -23.58 -30.31
C LYS A 85 17.79 -24.04 -30.14
N THR A 86 18.19 -24.56 -28.99
CA THR A 86 19.48 -25.26 -28.84
C THR A 86 19.32 -26.76 -29.08
N PRO A 87 19.48 -27.28 -30.32
CA PRO A 87 19.60 -28.72 -30.51
C PRO A 87 20.95 -29.18 -29.96
N VAL A 88 20.88 -30.27 -29.19
CA VAL A 88 21.96 -31.19 -28.90
C VAL A 88 22.90 -31.33 -30.11
N ASN A 89 24.19 -31.10 -29.89
CA ASN A 89 25.28 -31.48 -30.80
C ASN A 89 25.05 -32.93 -31.29
N LYS A 90 24.62 -33.08 -32.56
CA LYS A 90 24.75 -34.33 -33.32
C LYS A 90 26.03 -34.23 -34.14
N GLY A 91 26.94 -35.16 -33.86
CA GLY A 91 28.22 -35.27 -34.55
C GLY A 91 28.09 -35.55 -36.05
N LEU A 92 29.05 -34.98 -36.78
CA LEU A 92 29.84 -35.57 -37.88
C LEU A 92 29.11 -36.17 -39.10
N SER A 93 29.35 -35.57 -40.28
CA SER A 93 29.85 -36.26 -41.49
C SER A 93 30.29 -35.30 -42.62
N SER A 94 31.61 -35.10 -42.67
CA SER A 94 32.57 -34.94 -43.79
C SER A 94 32.14 -34.63 -45.25
N SER A 95 32.84 -33.65 -45.85
CA SER A 95 33.65 -33.91 -47.07
C SER A 95 34.76 -32.86 -47.34
N SER A 96 36.00 -33.35 -47.24
CA SER A 96 37.23 -33.06 -48.02
C SER A 96 37.33 -31.82 -48.92
N THR A 97 38.39 -31.01 -48.74
CA THR A 97 39.53 -30.97 -49.69
C THR A 97 40.72 -30.11 -49.19
N ALA A 98 41.90 -30.74 -49.24
CA ALA A 98 43.26 -30.20 -49.45
C ALA A 98 43.82 -29.05 -48.58
N CYS A 99 44.84 -29.38 -47.77
CA CYS A 99 45.82 -28.43 -47.23
C CYS A 99 47.15 -28.54 -48.01
N ARG A 100 47.76 -27.40 -48.33
CA ARG A 100 49.17 -27.27 -48.73
C ARG A 100 49.92 -26.42 -47.70
N ASP A 101 51.17 -26.82 -47.47
CA ASP A 101 52.13 -26.38 -46.46
C ASP A 101 52.41 -24.86 -46.40
N SER A 102 52.73 -24.37 -45.19
CA SER A 102 54.07 -23.83 -44.87
C SER A 102 54.18 -23.32 -43.42
N SER A 103 55.04 -23.98 -42.65
CA SER A 103 56.17 -23.42 -41.87
C SER A 103 55.96 -22.26 -40.89
N GLY A 104 56.20 -22.52 -39.60
CA GLY A 104 56.50 -21.47 -38.61
C GLY A 104 56.46 -21.96 -37.16
N GLN A 105 57.63 -22.23 -36.59
CA GLN A 105 57.88 -22.81 -35.26
C GLN A 105 57.61 -21.82 -34.10
N SER A 106 57.14 -22.30 -32.94
CA SER A 106 57.92 -22.26 -31.69
C SER A 106 57.16 -22.91 -30.53
N LEU A 107 57.88 -23.74 -29.79
CA LEU A 107 57.47 -24.61 -28.70
C LEU A 107 57.47 -23.90 -27.34
N GLN A 108 56.62 -24.38 -26.43
CA GLN A 108 56.88 -24.80 -25.03
C GLN A 108 55.60 -24.62 -24.21
N SER A 109 55.16 -25.47 -23.28
CA SER A 109 55.45 -26.84 -22.80
C SER A 109 54.32 -27.11 -21.77
N GLY A 110 53.85 -28.36 -21.65
CA GLY A 110 52.76 -28.76 -20.72
C GLY A 110 53.16 -28.81 -19.22
N PRO A 111 52.47 -29.56 -18.32
CA PRO A 111 51.58 -30.71 -18.57
C PRO A 111 50.23 -30.67 -17.83
N GLY A 112 49.38 -31.65 -18.15
CA GLY A 112 47.97 -31.68 -17.77
C GLY A 112 47.63 -32.21 -16.38
N PHE A 113 46.33 -32.18 -16.10
CA PHE A 113 45.67 -33.07 -15.15
C PHE A 113 44.27 -33.41 -15.68
N ILE A 114 44.07 -34.67 -16.05
CA ILE A 114 42.74 -35.29 -16.08
C ILE A 114 42.56 -35.86 -14.67
N SER A 115 41.62 -35.34 -13.90
CA SER A 115 40.73 -36.18 -13.09
C SER A 115 39.57 -35.35 -12.57
N THR A 116 38.38 -35.70 -13.04
CA THR A 116 37.19 -36.00 -12.24
C THR A 116 37.26 -35.51 -10.78
N ASP A 117 36.57 -34.42 -10.48
CA ASP A 117 35.57 -34.47 -9.43
C ASP A 117 34.50 -33.40 -9.64
N GLY A 118 33.25 -33.84 -9.57
CA GLY A 118 32.08 -32.98 -9.62
C GLY A 118 31.97 -32.25 -8.30
N SER A 119 32.41 -30.99 -8.27
CA SER A 119 31.97 -30.03 -7.28
C SER A 119 31.83 -28.68 -7.96
N ILE A 120 30.62 -28.44 -8.47
CA ILE A 120 30.15 -27.07 -8.71
C ILE A 120 30.15 -26.42 -7.33
N VAL A 121 31.22 -25.69 -7.02
CA VAL A 121 31.19 -24.69 -5.97
C VAL A 121 30.13 -23.68 -6.42
N SER A 122 28.95 -23.74 -5.80
CA SER A 122 27.97 -22.67 -5.91
C SER A 122 28.65 -21.40 -5.41
N GLN A 123 29.08 -20.56 -6.34
CA GLN A 123 29.54 -19.21 -6.04
C GLN A 123 28.34 -18.46 -5.47
N ALA A 124 28.22 -18.48 -4.14
CA ALA A 124 27.19 -17.79 -3.39
C ALA A 124 27.55 -16.30 -3.25
N VAL A 125 27.66 -15.60 -4.37
CA VAL A 125 27.53 -14.14 -4.41
C VAL A 125 26.88 -13.82 -5.76
N PRO A 126 25.55 -13.55 -5.81
CA PRO A 126 24.99 -12.96 -7.02
C PRO A 126 25.71 -11.62 -7.26
N PRO A 127 26.03 -11.26 -8.52
CA PRO A 127 26.62 -9.95 -8.80
C PRO A 127 25.72 -8.89 -8.18
N GLU A 128 26.29 -8.04 -7.33
CA GLU A 128 25.61 -6.86 -6.80
C GLU A 128 25.16 -6.02 -7.99
N CYS A 129 23.90 -6.19 -8.38
CA CYS A 129 23.28 -5.40 -9.41
C CYS A 129 23.29 -3.94 -8.94
N GLU A 130 23.73 -3.02 -9.79
CA GLU A 130 23.63 -1.57 -9.55
C GLU A 130 22.18 -1.12 -9.29
N CYS A 131 21.17 -1.94 -9.57
CA CYS A 131 19.79 -1.74 -9.16
C CYS A 131 19.54 -1.82 -7.63
N MET A 132 20.48 -2.41 -6.86
CA MET A 132 20.46 -2.46 -5.39
C MET A 132 21.31 -1.35 -4.75
N LEU A 133 22.16 -0.70 -5.54
CA LEU A 133 23.02 0.42 -5.14
C LEU A 133 22.35 1.73 -5.57
N GLY A 134 21.17 2.00 -5.01
CA GLY A 134 20.35 3.15 -5.38
C GLY A 134 21.13 4.47 -5.31
N THR A 135 21.41 5.09 -6.46
CA THR A 135 22.11 6.38 -6.58
C THR A 135 21.19 7.58 -6.29
N ALA A 136 20.15 7.41 -5.49
CA ALA A 136 19.37 8.50 -4.92
C ALA A 136 19.02 8.13 -3.48
N GLU A 137 19.43 8.97 -2.52
CA GLU A 137 19.24 8.76 -1.08
C GLU A 137 17.80 8.32 -0.74
N ASN A 138 16.81 8.87 -1.43
CA ASN A 138 15.41 8.52 -1.28
C ASN A 138 15.08 7.06 -1.68
N THR A 139 15.65 6.56 -2.78
CA THR A 139 15.44 5.16 -3.20
C THR A 139 16.10 4.15 -2.26
N ALA A 140 17.31 4.45 -1.77
CA ALA A 140 18.00 3.61 -0.80
C ALA A 140 17.23 3.54 0.53
N ILE A 141 16.70 4.67 1.02
CA ILE A 141 15.86 4.74 2.22
C ILE A 141 14.58 3.91 2.03
N THR A 142 13.89 4.02 0.88
CA THR A 142 12.69 3.23 0.63
C THR A 142 12.96 1.72 0.58
N LEU A 143 14.06 1.27 -0.03
CA LEU A 143 14.44 -0.14 -0.06
C LEU A 143 14.81 -0.68 1.34
N SER A 144 15.42 0.14 2.20
CA SER A 144 15.67 -0.23 3.60
C SER A 144 14.38 -0.36 4.41
N ILE A 145 13.41 0.55 4.20
CA ILE A 145 12.11 0.51 4.86
C ILE A 145 11.37 -0.78 4.48
N TRP A 146 11.26 -1.09 3.18
CA TRP A 146 10.58 -2.31 2.72
C TRP A 146 11.19 -3.60 3.29
N ARG A 147 12.52 -3.64 3.43
CA ARG A 147 13.21 -4.77 4.05
C ARG A 147 12.85 -4.90 5.52
N GLU A 148 12.87 -3.79 6.27
CA GLU A 148 12.56 -3.76 7.70
C GLU A 148 11.08 -4.10 7.96
N LEU A 149 10.17 -3.60 7.12
CA LEU A 149 8.76 -3.97 7.13
C LEU A 149 8.57 -5.48 6.95
N ASN A 150 9.22 -6.08 5.94
CA ASN A 150 9.11 -7.51 5.68
C ASN A 150 9.60 -8.37 6.85
N GLU A 151 10.65 -7.93 7.57
CA GLU A 151 11.12 -8.62 8.78
C GLU A 151 10.12 -8.50 9.95
N LEU A 152 9.46 -7.35 10.11
CA LEU A 152 8.45 -7.15 11.17
C LEU A 152 7.19 -7.99 10.94
N PHE A 153 6.82 -8.20 9.68
CA PHE A 153 5.68 -9.03 9.26
C PHE A 153 5.96 -10.53 9.29
N LYS A 154 7.19 -10.99 9.55
CA LYS A 154 7.46 -12.42 9.79
C LYS A 154 6.69 -12.89 11.04
N SER A 155 6.13 -14.09 10.92
CA SER A 155 5.25 -14.74 11.90
C SER A 155 5.81 -14.63 13.32
N LEU A 156 4.97 -14.14 14.24
CA LEU A 156 5.34 -13.95 15.64
C LEU A 156 5.25 -15.29 16.38
N PRO A 157 6.14 -15.56 17.36
CA PRO A 157 5.96 -16.70 18.27
C PRO A 157 4.61 -16.58 18.99
N GLU A 158 3.92 -17.71 19.12
CA GLU A 158 2.59 -17.88 19.70
C GLU A 158 2.59 -17.53 21.20
N ALA A 159 2.54 -16.24 21.53
CA ALA A 159 2.48 -15.73 22.89
C ALA A 159 1.06 -15.25 23.20
N ASP A 160 0.29 -16.09 23.90
CA ASP A 160 -1.05 -15.87 24.48
C ASP A 160 -1.77 -14.58 24.07
N LEU A 161 -2.23 -14.55 22.82
CA LEU A 161 -2.65 -13.36 22.08
C LEU A 161 -4.08 -12.89 22.39
N ALA A 162 -4.89 -13.73 23.05
CA ALA A 162 -6.26 -13.39 23.39
C ALA A 162 -6.35 -12.29 24.47
N ALA A 163 -5.37 -12.22 25.36
CA ALA A 163 -5.25 -11.14 26.34
C ALA A 163 -4.68 -9.85 25.73
N GLU A 164 -3.90 -9.95 24.64
CA GLU A 164 -3.32 -8.79 23.95
C GLU A 164 -4.33 -8.07 23.02
N ASP A 165 -5.41 -8.74 22.59
CA ASP A 165 -6.37 -8.23 21.61
C ASP A 165 -7.24 -7.06 22.14
N GLN A 166 -7.79 -7.21 23.35
CA GLN A 166 -8.70 -6.21 23.93
C GLN A 166 -7.98 -4.94 24.41
N GLU A 167 -6.70 -5.05 24.78
CA GLU A 167 -5.85 -3.92 25.17
C GLU A 167 -5.19 -3.26 23.94
N GLY A 168 -4.93 -4.03 22.88
CA GLY A 168 -4.23 -3.58 21.68
C GLY A 168 -4.91 -2.42 20.96
N GLU A 169 -6.24 -2.47 20.80
CA GLU A 169 -6.99 -1.37 20.15
C GLU A 169 -6.88 -0.05 20.92
N HIS A 170 -7.03 -0.09 22.24
CA HIS A 170 -6.92 1.09 23.10
C HIS A 170 -5.49 1.65 23.13
N VAL A 171 -4.49 0.78 23.06
CA VAL A 171 -3.07 1.17 22.97
C VAL A 171 -2.78 1.88 21.65
N ILE A 172 -3.29 1.41 20.52
CA ILE A 172 -3.08 2.05 19.20
C ILE A 172 -3.73 3.43 19.17
N ILE A 173 -4.97 3.56 19.66
CA ILE A 173 -5.68 4.85 19.72
C ILE A 173 -4.87 5.85 20.55
N ARG A 174 -4.42 5.43 21.73
CA ARG A 174 -3.62 6.29 22.61
C ARG A 174 -2.27 6.64 22.01
N ALA A 175 -1.63 5.70 21.30
CA ALA A 175 -0.35 5.91 20.64
C ALA A 175 -0.42 6.97 19.55
N VAL A 176 -1.52 6.97 18.79
CA VAL A 176 -1.73 7.93 17.72
C VAL A 176 -2.01 9.34 18.26
N LEU A 177 -2.80 9.44 19.34
CA LEU A 177 -3.20 10.73 19.94
C LEU A 177 -2.14 11.34 20.85
N GLU A 178 -1.50 10.52 21.69
CA GLU A 178 -0.65 10.98 22.78
C GLU A 178 0.84 10.78 22.48
N GLY A 179 1.17 9.92 21.52
CA GLY A 179 2.52 9.48 21.15
C GLY A 179 2.90 8.17 21.85
N TRP A 180 3.72 7.35 21.17
CA TRP A 180 4.17 6.05 21.68
C TRP A 180 5.00 6.14 22.97
N ASP A 181 5.67 7.27 23.21
CA ASP A 181 6.53 7.46 24.38
C ASP A 181 5.74 7.53 25.69
N LYS A 182 4.50 8.04 25.64
CA LYS A 182 3.66 8.20 26.83
C LYS A 182 3.02 6.89 27.30
N ILE A 183 3.01 5.86 26.47
CA ILE A 183 2.41 4.55 26.82
C ILE A 183 3.39 3.69 27.63
N GLY A 184 4.70 3.88 27.43
CA GLY A 184 5.74 3.16 28.17
C GLY A 184 5.75 3.44 29.67
N GLU A 185 5.14 4.55 30.11
CA GLU A 185 4.99 4.91 31.52
C GLU A 185 3.83 4.13 32.20
N THR A 186 2.89 3.60 31.42
CA THR A 186 1.64 3.00 31.92
C THR A 186 1.60 1.46 31.94
N GLY A 187 2.54 0.77 31.30
CA GLY A 187 2.57 -0.70 31.33
C GLY A 187 3.40 -1.36 30.23
N GLN A 188 3.55 -2.68 30.34
CA GLN A 188 4.31 -3.50 29.40
C GLN A 188 3.57 -3.62 28.06
N LEU A 189 4.13 -3.02 27.01
CA LEU A 189 3.59 -3.13 25.66
C LEU A 189 3.64 -4.58 25.16
N SER A 190 2.49 -5.06 24.67
CA SER A 190 2.34 -6.31 23.92
C SER A 190 3.40 -6.42 22.81
N THR A 191 3.74 -7.66 22.48
CA THR A 191 4.67 -7.96 21.39
C THR A 191 4.18 -7.44 20.03
N THR A 192 2.87 -7.50 19.78
CA THR A 192 2.20 -6.95 18.59
C THR A 192 2.23 -5.42 18.57
N CYS A 193 1.93 -4.77 19.70
CA CYS A 193 1.98 -3.30 19.81
C CYS A 193 3.39 -2.73 19.62
N ARG A 194 4.42 -3.46 20.06
CA ARG A 194 5.82 -3.05 19.84
C ARG A 194 6.23 -3.09 18.37
N LYS A 195 5.74 -4.08 17.63
CA LYS A 195 5.92 -4.14 16.17
C LYS A 195 5.20 -2.98 15.48
N LEU A 196 3.96 -2.70 15.87
CA LEU A 196 3.18 -1.57 15.35
C LEU A 196 3.87 -0.23 15.60
N ARG A 197 4.46 -0.02 16.79
CA ARG A 197 5.29 1.16 17.07
C ARG A 197 6.45 1.32 16.08
N ARG A 198 7.16 0.23 15.78
CA ARG A 198 8.27 0.27 14.84
C ARG A 198 7.81 0.57 13.42
N LEU A 199 6.71 -0.03 12.98
CA LEU A 199 6.06 0.27 11.70
C LEU A 199 5.68 1.74 11.59
N ASP A 200 5.16 2.27 12.68
CA ASP A 200 4.64 3.61 12.77
C ASP A 200 5.75 4.68 12.66
N GLU A 201 6.84 4.49 13.42
CA GLU A 201 8.01 5.38 13.40
C GLU A 201 8.76 5.36 12.05
N LEU A 202 8.71 4.24 11.31
CA LEU A 202 9.45 4.08 10.05
C LEU A 202 8.77 4.69 8.82
N VAL A 203 7.43 4.75 8.79
CA VAL A 203 6.68 5.02 7.54
C VAL A 203 5.81 6.28 7.60
N TRP A 204 5.35 6.70 8.78
CA TRP A 204 4.15 7.56 8.86
C TRP A 204 4.39 9.02 9.28
N VAL A 205 5.58 9.57 9.01
CA VAL A 205 5.94 10.95 9.40
C VAL A 205 5.02 12.03 8.79
N HIS A 206 4.40 11.77 7.63
CA HIS A 206 3.60 12.75 6.88
C HIS A 206 2.10 12.42 6.78
N CYS A 207 1.62 11.37 7.45
CA CYS A 207 0.23 10.94 7.33
C CYS A 207 -0.68 11.57 8.38
N ASN A 208 -1.93 11.82 7.99
CA ASN A 208 -2.98 12.30 8.88
C ASN A 208 -3.20 11.29 10.04
N PRO A 209 -3.37 11.72 11.31
CA PRO A 209 -3.62 10.83 12.43
C PRO A 209 -4.79 9.85 12.21
N ALA A 210 -5.83 10.24 11.48
CA ALA A 210 -6.95 9.34 11.16
C ALA A 210 -6.53 8.19 10.24
N ASP A 211 -5.75 8.46 9.21
CA ASP A 211 -5.26 7.46 8.26
C ASP A 211 -4.25 6.52 8.94
N ARG A 212 -3.35 7.10 9.75
CA ARG A 212 -2.39 6.36 10.55
C ARG A 212 -3.08 5.40 11.52
N LEU A 213 -4.15 5.85 12.19
CA LEU A 213 -4.97 4.99 13.06
C LEU A 213 -5.63 3.85 12.28
N ALA A 214 -6.31 4.16 11.17
CA ALA A 214 -7.00 3.16 10.36
C ALA A 214 -6.04 2.06 9.86
N ILE A 215 -4.84 2.45 9.46
CA ILE A 215 -3.84 1.53 8.92
C ILE A 215 -3.20 0.69 10.03
N LEU A 216 -2.88 1.28 11.18
CA LEU A 216 -2.38 0.52 12.33
C LEU A 216 -3.43 -0.47 12.86
N SER A 217 -4.71 -0.09 12.92
CA SER A 217 -5.81 -0.98 13.29
C SER A 217 -5.97 -2.14 12.31
N LEU A 218 -5.84 -1.86 11.01
CA LEU A 218 -5.89 -2.90 9.98
C LEU A 218 -4.72 -3.89 10.09
N ILE A 219 -3.50 -3.37 10.30
CA ILE A 219 -2.32 -4.22 10.47
C ILE A 219 -2.44 -5.04 11.76
N HIS A 220 -2.93 -4.45 12.86
CA HIS A 220 -3.20 -5.17 14.11
C HIS A 220 -4.16 -6.35 13.86
N LEU A 221 -5.29 -6.10 13.17
CA LEU A 221 -6.26 -7.12 12.81
C LEU A 221 -5.63 -8.22 11.93
N MET A 222 -4.78 -7.87 10.98
CA MET A 222 -4.06 -8.84 10.14
C MET A 222 -3.05 -9.68 10.93
N VAL A 223 -2.35 -9.10 11.90
CA VAL A 223 -1.37 -9.83 12.71
C VAL A 223 -2.07 -10.74 13.72
N VAL A 224 -3.15 -10.28 14.34
CA VAL A 224 -3.95 -11.07 15.28
C VAL A 224 -4.60 -12.26 14.57
N SER A 225 -5.22 -12.03 13.41
CA SER A 225 -5.90 -13.09 12.63
C SER A 225 -4.98 -14.14 12.02
N GLN A 226 -3.71 -13.82 11.76
CA GLN A 226 -2.72 -14.81 11.28
C GLN A 226 -2.31 -15.82 12.36
N ASN A 227 -2.49 -15.48 13.63
CA ASN A 227 -2.02 -16.28 14.76
C ASN A 227 -3.15 -16.97 15.53
N SER A 228 -4.41 -16.59 15.30
CA SER A 228 -5.56 -17.34 15.80
C SER A 228 -5.84 -18.54 14.90
N ALA A 229 -5.72 -19.76 15.44
CA ALA A 229 -6.07 -21.00 14.72
C ALA A 229 -7.54 -21.05 14.25
N GLY A 230 -8.39 -20.15 14.77
CA GLY A 230 -9.69 -19.83 14.19
C GLY A 230 -9.57 -18.61 13.28
N GLN A 231 -9.97 -18.75 12.02
CA GLN A 231 -10.33 -17.64 11.15
C GLN A 231 -11.55 -16.92 11.76
N THR A 232 -11.37 -16.15 12.83
CA THR A 232 -12.37 -15.17 13.24
C THR A 232 -12.34 -14.05 12.22
N GLU A 233 -13.11 -14.31 11.16
CA GLU A 233 -13.60 -13.43 10.11
C GLU A 233 -12.78 -12.17 9.88
N LEU A 234 -11.59 -12.34 9.31
CA LEU A 234 -11.02 -11.30 8.46
C LEU A 234 -12.16 -10.81 7.56
N PRO A 235 -12.42 -9.49 7.50
CA PRO A 235 -13.44 -8.95 6.63
C PRO A 235 -13.30 -9.53 5.22
N ARG A 236 -14.43 -9.84 4.56
CA ARG A 236 -14.45 -10.55 3.27
C ARG A 236 -13.50 -9.96 2.21
N TRP A 237 -13.23 -8.66 2.27
CA TRP A 237 -12.32 -7.95 1.36
C TRP A 237 -10.82 -8.19 1.62
N LEU A 238 -10.44 -8.76 2.77
CA LEU A 238 -9.06 -9.14 3.13
C LEU A 238 -8.76 -10.64 2.91
N GLN A 239 -9.78 -11.45 2.66
CA GLN A 239 -9.59 -12.89 2.45
C GLN A 239 -8.94 -13.12 1.09
N ALA A 240 -7.86 -13.91 1.05
CA ALA A 240 -7.21 -14.29 -0.20
C ALA A 240 -8.22 -15.02 -1.12
N ARG A 241 -8.28 -14.59 -2.38
CA ARG A 241 -9.23 -15.10 -3.39
C ARG A 241 -8.74 -16.39 -4.04
#